data_AF-A0A7Z0EIA2-F1
#
_entry.id   AF-A0A7Z0EIA2-F1
#
_cell.length_a   1.000
_cell.length_b   1.000
_cell.length_c   1.000
_cell.angle_alpha   90.00
_cell.angle_beta   90.00
_cell.angle_gamma   90.00
#
_symmetry.space_group_name_H-M   'P 1'
#
loop_
_entity.id
_entity.type
_entity.pdbx_description
1 polymer ?
#
loop_
_entity_poly.entity_id
_entity_poly.type
_entity_poly.pdbx_seq_one_letter_code
_entity_poly.pdbx_strand_id
1 'polypeptide(L)'
;MTDRRATLLSSQFDLTWALFEYHLDRLVPEDFLWEPARVCWTVRNRDEIRWPGPEECVAWLRDLRERWSRVLEQAPDLDAPAPLPWPEGSGMTVADTPAWVNAELMKNAAEIGRLRLLRAAGAPGTTGEPA
;
A
#
# COMPACT_ATOMS: atom_id res chain seq x y z
N MET A 1 29.21 -2.03 9.96
CA MET A 1 28.55 -0.74 9.69
C MET A 1 27.31 -1.04 8.88
N THR A 2 26.14 -0.59 9.33
CA THR A 2 24.89 -0.73 8.57
C THR A 2 25.00 0.03 7.25
N ASP A 3 24.58 -0.58 6.14
CA ASP A 3 24.54 0.11 4.84
C ASP A 3 23.57 1.30 4.92
N ARG A 4 24.06 2.50 4.60
CA ARG A 4 23.27 3.73 4.63
C ARG A 4 22.07 3.67 3.68
N ARG A 5 22.16 2.90 2.59
CA ARG A 5 21.05 2.66 1.65
C ARG A 5 19.93 1.88 2.32
N ALA A 6 20.24 0.83 3.09
CA ALA A 6 19.24 0.07 3.83
C ALA A 6 18.49 0.99 4.82
N THR A 7 19.23 1.79 5.60
CA THR A 7 18.62 2.75 6.53
C THR A 7 17.72 3.77 5.82
N LEU A 8 18.15 4.29 4.67
CA LEU A 8 17.35 5.22 3.87
C LEU A 8 16.08 4.58 3.33
N LEU A 9 16.17 3.37 2.77
CA LEU A 9 15.03 2.64 2.22
C LEU A 9 13.99 2.32 3.29
N SER A 10 14.43 1.89 4.48
CA SER A 10 13.52 1.67 5.62
C SER A 10 12.86 2.98 6.07
N SER A 11 13.63 4.08 6.17
CA SER A 11 13.08 5.38 6.56
C SER A 11 12.07 5.93 5.54
N GLN A 12 12.32 5.72 4.24
CA GLN A 12 11.37 6.06 3.17
C GLN A 12 10.10 5.21 3.23
N PHE A 13 10.25 3.92 3.52
CA PHE A 13 9.12 3.02 3.71
C PHE A 13 8.25 3.49 4.89
N ASP A 14 8.86 3.76 6.05
CA ASP A 14 8.14 4.24 7.24
C ASP A 14 7.44 5.58 7.02
N LEU A 15 8.08 6.52 6.31
CA LEU A 15 7.46 7.79 5.94
C LEU A 15 6.21 7.56 5.07
N THR A 16 6.32 6.71 4.06
CA THR A 16 5.22 6.40 3.15
C THR A 16 4.10 5.67 3.89
N TRP A 17 4.48 4.73 4.77
CA TRP A 17 3.54 4.00 5.62
C TRP A 17 2.77 4.93 6.55
N ALA A 18 3.40 5.96 7.13
CA ALA A 18 2.70 6.91 8.00
C ALA A 18 1.54 7.63 7.29
N LEU A 19 1.73 8.02 6.01
CA LEU A 19 0.64 8.57 5.19
C LEU A 19 -0.41 7.51 4.89
N PHE A 20 0.01 6.29 4.57
CA PHE A 20 -0.92 5.21 4.28
C PHE A 20 -1.78 4.84 5.49
N GLU A 21 -1.18 4.73 6.67
CA GLU A 21 -1.83 4.47 7.96
C GLU A 21 -2.94 5.49 8.24
N TYR A 22 -2.67 6.78 7.97
CA TYR A 22 -3.67 7.84 8.10
C TYR A 22 -4.93 7.56 7.25
N HIS A 23 -4.77 6.96 6.08
CA HIS A 23 -5.89 6.55 5.23
C HIS A 23 -6.56 5.27 5.73
N LEU A 24 -5.78 4.26 6.15
CA LEU A 24 -6.28 2.99 6.66
C LEU A 24 -7.20 3.17 7.87
N ASP A 25 -6.85 4.04 8.82
CA ASP A 25 -7.66 4.33 10.02
C ASP A 25 -9.05 4.90 9.73
N ARG A 26 -9.29 5.33 8.50
CA ARG A 26 -10.53 5.98 8.09
C ARG A 26 -11.24 5.23 6.96
N LEU A 27 -10.81 4.00 6.68
CA LEU A 27 -11.55 3.10 5.81
C LEU A 27 -12.68 2.45 6.61
N VAL A 28 -13.85 2.38 5.98
CA VAL A 28 -14.99 1.58 6.43
C VAL A 28 -15.22 0.42 5.46
N PRO A 29 -15.88 -0.68 5.86
CA PRO A 29 -16.09 -1.84 4.99
C PRO A 29 -16.70 -1.50 3.62
N GLU A 30 -17.57 -0.50 3.57
CA GLU A 30 -18.23 -0.06 2.34
C GLU A 30 -17.29 0.66 1.35
N ASP A 31 -16.10 1.10 1.79
CA ASP A 31 -15.09 1.68 0.89
C ASP A 31 -14.50 0.62 -0.06
N PHE A 32 -14.36 -0.63 0.40
CA PHE A 32 -13.62 -1.68 -0.32
C PHE A 32 -14.31 -2.19 -1.58
N LEU A 33 -15.63 -2.04 -1.66
CA LEU A 33 -16.46 -2.46 -2.79
C LEU A 33 -17.07 -1.26 -3.54
N TRP A 34 -16.67 -0.04 -3.17
CA TRP A 34 -17.21 1.15 -3.79
C TRP A 34 -16.69 1.32 -5.22
N GLU A 35 -17.60 1.50 -6.17
CA GLU A 35 -17.29 1.71 -7.58
C GLU A 35 -17.51 3.20 -7.95
N PRO A 36 -16.44 4.03 -8.05
CA PRO A 36 -16.57 5.45 -8.35
C PRO A 36 -17.01 5.75 -9.79
N ALA A 37 -16.93 4.76 -10.68
CA ALA A 37 -17.32 4.86 -12.08
C ALA A 37 -17.72 3.50 -12.64
N ARG A 38 -18.49 3.50 -13.74
CA ARG A 38 -18.94 2.28 -14.45
C ARG A 38 -17.79 1.35 -14.87
N VAL A 39 -16.61 1.90 -15.14
CA VAL A 39 -15.40 1.15 -15.47
C VAL A 39 -14.30 1.59 -14.51
N CYS A 40 -14.19 0.88 -13.39
CA CYS A 40 -13.15 1.09 -12.39
C CYS A 40 -12.56 -0.25 -11.96
N TRP A 41 -11.34 -0.19 -11.41
CA TRP A 41 -10.79 -1.32 -10.66
C TRP A 41 -11.44 -1.34 -9.28
N THR A 42 -12.01 -2.48 -8.92
CA THR A 42 -12.51 -2.76 -7.56
C THR A 42 -12.01 -4.12 -7.12
N VAL A 43 -11.98 -4.36 -5.81
CA VAL A 43 -11.56 -5.65 -5.25
C VAL A 43 -12.51 -6.73 -5.76
N ARG A 44 -11.93 -7.79 -6.35
CA ARG A 44 -12.68 -8.97 -6.79
C ARG A 44 -12.20 -10.17 -6.02
N ASN A 45 -13.14 -10.99 -5.54
CA ASN A 45 -12.81 -12.29 -4.98
C ASN A 45 -12.21 -13.14 -6.11
N ARG A 46 -10.91 -13.45 -6.02
CA ARG A 46 -10.18 -14.30 -6.96
C ARG A 46 -9.58 -15.43 -6.16
N ASP A 47 -9.83 -16.66 -6.58
CA ASP A 47 -9.36 -17.85 -5.85
C ASP A 47 -7.82 -17.98 -5.85
N GLU A 48 -7.13 -17.34 -6.79
CA GLU A 48 -5.67 -17.40 -6.96
C GLU A 48 -4.90 -16.45 -6.02
N ILE A 49 -5.54 -15.39 -5.52
CA ILE A 49 -4.91 -14.40 -4.63
C ILE A 49 -5.80 -14.23 -3.42
N ARG A 50 -5.30 -14.68 -2.26
CA ARG A 50 -6.01 -14.55 -0.98
C ARG A 50 -6.42 -13.10 -0.76
N TRP A 51 -7.73 -12.88 -0.70
CA TRP A 51 -8.35 -11.65 -0.24
C TRP A 51 -8.89 -11.86 1.18
N PRO A 52 -8.43 -11.12 2.20
CA PRO A 52 -8.85 -11.33 3.59
C PRO A 52 -10.27 -10.81 3.90
N GLY A 53 -10.92 -10.08 2.99
CA GLY A 53 -12.20 -9.43 3.27
C GLY A 53 -12.04 -8.01 3.84
N PRO A 54 -13.07 -7.16 3.74
CA PRO A 54 -13.00 -5.77 4.19
C PRO A 54 -12.76 -5.63 5.70
N GLU A 55 -13.21 -6.60 6.51
CA GLU A 55 -13.07 -6.59 7.96
C GLU A 55 -11.63 -6.88 8.41
N GLU A 56 -10.94 -7.79 7.72
CA GLU A 56 -9.60 -8.24 8.10
C GLU A 56 -8.48 -7.52 7.32
N CYS A 57 -8.81 -6.83 6.21
CA CYS A 57 -7.82 -6.26 5.30
C CYS A 57 -6.84 -5.32 5.98
N VAL A 58 -7.32 -4.39 6.82
CA VAL A 58 -6.44 -3.41 7.50
C VAL A 58 -5.47 -4.11 8.46
N ALA A 59 -5.97 -5.08 9.25
CA ALA A 59 -5.12 -5.85 10.15
C ALA A 59 -4.08 -6.67 9.37
N TRP A 60 -4.49 -7.26 8.26
CA TRP A 60 -3.60 -8.02 7.37
C TRP A 60 -2.52 -7.15 6.73
N LEU A 61 -2.84 -5.93 6.30
CA LEU A 61 -1.85 -4.98 5.76
C LEU A 61 -0.83 -4.54 6.82
N ARG A 62 -1.26 -4.34 8.08
CA ARG A 62 -0.37 -4.01 9.20
C ARG A 62 0.59 -5.17 9.51
N ASP A 63 0.11 -6.41 9.50
CA ASP A 63 0.97 -7.60 9.62
C ASP A 63 1.98 -7.70 8.47
N LEU A 64 1.53 -7.46 7.23
CA LEU A 64 2.42 -7.42 6.06
C LEU A 64 3.52 -6.37 6.20
N ARG A 65 3.18 -5.17 6.71
CA ARG A 65 4.16 -4.12 7.00
C ARG A 65 5.22 -4.61 7.98
N GLU A 66 4.82 -5.20 9.11
CA GLU A 66 5.79 -5.68 10.10
C GLU A 66 6.72 -6.76 9.53
N ARG A 67 6.16 -7.72 8.78
CA ARG A 67 6.95 -8.76 8.13
C ARG A 67 7.91 -8.17 7.09
N TRP A 68 7.45 -7.22 6.29
CA TRP A 68 8.27 -6.54 5.30
C TRP A 68 9.41 -5.74 5.93
N SER A 69 9.14 -4.96 6.99
CA SER A 69 10.17 -4.21 7.72
C SER A 69 11.28 -5.12 8.24
N ARG A 70 10.93 -6.30 8.81
CA ARG A 70 11.93 -7.29 9.24
C ARG A 70 12.76 -7.83 8.08
N VAL A 71 12.16 -8.06 6.92
CA VAL A 71 12.88 -8.49 5.71
C VAL A 71 13.87 -7.42 5.25
N LEU A 72 13.47 -6.14 5.25
CA LEU A 72 14.36 -5.03 4.88
C LEU A 72 15.54 -4.86 5.83
N GLU A 73 15.33 -5.03 7.14
CA GLU A 73 16.40 -4.97 8.14
C GLU A 73 17.42 -6.10 7.97
N GLN A 74 16.97 -7.25 7.46
CA GLN A 74 17.79 -8.46 7.30
C GLN A 74 18.36 -8.62 5.91
N ALA A 75 17.99 -7.76 4.95
CA ALA A 75 18.38 -7.87 3.55
C ALA A 75 19.92 -7.87 3.42
N PRO A 76 20.55 -9.00 3.09
CA PRO A 76 21.97 -9.02 2.82
C PRO A 76 22.21 -8.61 1.38
N ASP A 77 23.43 -8.23 1.05
CA ASP A 77 23.89 -7.80 -0.28
C ASP A 77 22.87 -7.04 -1.16
N LEU A 78 22.76 -5.74 -0.90
CA LEU A 78 21.94 -4.84 -1.70
C LEU A 78 22.40 -4.71 -3.17
N ASP A 79 23.65 -5.08 -3.48
CA ASP A 79 24.23 -5.00 -4.83
C ASP A 79 24.05 -6.29 -5.63
N ALA A 80 23.56 -7.36 -5.00
CA ALA A 80 23.25 -8.61 -5.68
C ALA A 80 22.16 -8.38 -6.76
N PRO A 81 22.19 -9.14 -7.88
CA PRO A 81 21.12 -9.08 -8.87
C PRO A 81 19.76 -9.39 -8.25
N ALA A 82 18.78 -8.56 -8.57
CA ALA A 82 17.42 -8.73 -8.08
C ALA A 82 16.75 -9.94 -8.75
N PRO A 83 16.06 -10.80 -7.99
CA PRO A 83 15.20 -11.83 -8.56
C PRO A 83 13.87 -11.22 -9.05
N LEU A 84 12.83 -12.05 -9.20
CA LEU A 84 11.45 -11.63 -9.47
C LEU A 84 11.08 -10.37 -8.64
N PRO A 85 10.45 -9.32 -9.22
CA PRO A 85 9.74 -9.27 -10.51
C PRO A 85 10.59 -8.92 -11.73
N TRP A 86 11.90 -8.73 -11.58
CA TRP A 86 12.74 -8.22 -12.65
C TRP A 86 13.18 -9.33 -13.61
N PRO A 87 13.12 -9.11 -14.94
CA PRO A 87 13.69 -10.05 -15.91
C PRO A 87 15.19 -10.21 -15.73
N GLU A 88 15.70 -11.39 -16.10
CA GLU A 88 17.15 -11.66 -16.14
C GLU A 88 17.87 -10.66 -17.05
N GLY A 89 19.02 -10.16 -16.62
CA GLY A 89 19.80 -9.16 -17.36
C GLY A 89 19.25 -7.72 -17.30
N SER A 90 18.23 -7.45 -16.49
CA SER A 90 17.68 -6.09 -16.30
C SER A 90 18.67 -5.10 -15.66
N GLY A 91 19.72 -5.59 -15.01
CA GLY A 91 20.66 -4.78 -14.24
C GLY A 91 20.10 -4.30 -12.89
N MET A 92 18.88 -4.70 -12.53
CA MET A 92 18.27 -4.39 -11.24
C MET A 92 18.95 -5.18 -10.13
N THR A 93 19.10 -4.52 -8.98
CA THR A 93 19.72 -5.03 -7.77
C THR A 93 18.68 -5.25 -6.68
N VAL A 94 19.05 -6.01 -5.65
CA VAL A 94 18.20 -6.21 -4.48
C VAL A 94 17.73 -4.87 -3.89
N ALA A 95 18.56 -3.80 -3.93
CA ALA A 95 18.18 -2.46 -3.50
C ALA A 95 17.01 -1.83 -4.29
N ASP A 96 16.89 -2.15 -5.58
CA ASP A 96 15.86 -1.58 -6.45
C ASP A 96 14.47 -2.12 -6.11
N THR A 97 14.39 -3.32 -5.53
CA THR A 97 13.10 -3.92 -5.15
C THR A 97 12.41 -3.15 -4.02
N PRO A 98 13.05 -2.86 -2.86
CA PRO A 98 12.48 -1.97 -1.85
C PRO A 98 12.22 -0.55 -2.35
N ALA A 99 13.10 0.00 -3.21
CA ALA A 99 12.89 1.33 -3.78
C ALA A 99 11.59 1.37 -4.61
N TRP A 100 11.37 0.35 -5.44
CA TRP A 100 10.14 0.19 -6.20
C TRP A 100 8.92 -0.02 -5.30
N VAL A 101 9.00 -0.88 -4.27
CA VAL A 101 7.90 -1.08 -3.30
C VAL A 101 7.52 0.24 -2.61
N ASN A 102 8.49 1.07 -2.24
CA ASN A 102 8.23 2.39 -1.65
C ASN A 102 7.46 3.30 -2.63
N ALA A 103 7.84 3.31 -3.90
CA ALA A 103 7.17 4.11 -4.94
C ALA A 103 5.73 3.62 -5.19
N GLU A 104 5.53 2.30 -5.30
CA GLU A 104 4.21 1.70 -5.47
C GLU A 104 3.31 1.96 -4.26
N LEU A 105 3.84 1.85 -3.04
CA LEU A 105 3.09 2.16 -1.82
C LEU A 105 2.66 3.63 -1.79
N MET A 106 3.56 4.57 -2.15
CA MET A 106 3.24 6.00 -2.20
C MET A 106 2.14 6.29 -3.22
N LYS A 107 2.25 5.71 -4.42
CA LYS A 107 1.22 5.82 -5.47
C LYS A 107 -0.13 5.31 -4.97
N ASN A 108 -0.16 4.11 -4.37
CA ASN A 108 -1.38 3.49 -3.87
C ASN A 108 -2.00 4.29 -2.70
N ALA A 109 -1.19 4.80 -1.78
CA ALA A 109 -1.64 5.64 -0.67
C ALA A 109 -2.30 6.93 -1.18
N ALA A 110 -1.69 7.60 -2.15
CA ALA A 110 -2.25 8.80 -2.77
C ALA A 110 -3.59 8.53 -3.49
N GLU A 111 -3.69 7.41 -4.21
CA GLU A 111 -4.93 7.01 -4.89
C GLU A 111 -6.06 6.73 -3.88
N ILE A 112 -5.79 6.00 -2.80
CA ILE A 112 -6.77 5.75 -1.74
C ILE A 112 -7.20 7.06 -1.08
N GLY A 113 -6.26 7.96 -0.79
CA GLY A 113 -6.57 9.30 -0.27
C GLY A 113 -7.53 10.06 -1.18
N ARG A 114 -7.27 10.05 -2.49
CA ARG A 114 -8.13 10.68 -3.50
C ARG A 114 -9.52 10.04 -3.57
N LEU A 115 -9.61 8.71 -3.59
CA LEU A 115 -10.89 7.99 -3.65
C LEU A 115 -11.74 8.27 -2.42
N ARG A 116 -11.14 8.31 -1.23
CA ARG A 116 -11.85 8.66 0.01
C ARG A 116 -12.42 10.08 -0.02
N LEU A 117 -11.64 11.05 -0.50
CA LEU A 117 -12.14 12.43 -0.66
C LEU A 117 -13.28 12.51 -1.68
N LEU A 118 -13.19 11.77 -2.78
CA LEU A 118 -14.25 11.70 -3.78
C LEU A 118 -15.53 11.09 -3.21
N ARG A 119 -15.41 10.01 -2.43
CA ARG A 119 -16.55 9.36 -1.77
C ARG A 119 -17.24 10.29 -0.77
N ALA A 120 -16.45 11.01 0.02
CA ALA A 120 -16.97 12.00 0.97
C ALA A 120 -17.71 13.16 0.27
N ALA A 121 -17.20 13.63 -0.87
CA ALA A 121 -17.84 14.69 -1.65
C ALA A 121 -19.14 14.23 -2.35
N GLY A 122 -19.25 12.94 -2.68
CA GLY A 122 -20.44 12.35 -3.32
C GLY A 122 -21.52 11.86 -2.34
N ALA A 123 -21.23 11.83 -1.04
CA ALA A 123 -22.22 11.43 -0.03
C ALA A 123 -23.32 12.51 0.06
N PRO A 124 -24.62 12.15 0.04
CA PRO A 124 -25.67 13.11 0.29
C PRO A 124 -25.43 13.76 1.65
N GLY A 125 -25.32 15.09 1.68
CA GLY A 125 -25.11 15.82 2.92
C GLY A 125 -26.19 15.44 3.92
N THR A 126 -25.80 15.08 5.14
CA THR A 126 -26.70 15.05 6.28
C THR A 126 -27.11 16.49 6.61
N THR A 127 -27.92 17.11 5.77
CA THR A 127 -28.65 18.33 6.09
C THR A 127 -29.77 17.94 7.03
N GLY A 128 -29.42 17.79 8.31
CA GLY A 128 -30.39 17.89 9.39
C GLY A 128 -30.78 19.35 9.52
N GLU A 129 -31.89 19.74 8.87
CA GLU A 129 -32.60 20.97 9.18
C GLU A 129 -33.92 20.56 9.84
N PRO A 130 -34.14 20.87 11.13
CA PRO A 130 -35.41 20.63 11.78
C PRO A 130 -36.44 21.67 11.32
N ALA A 131 -37.65 21.20 11.01
CA ALA A 131 -38.84 22.01 10.77
C ALA A 131 -39.38 22.66 12.06
#